data_AF-A0A2A4U7C7-F1
#
_entry.id   AF-A0A2A4U7C7-F1
#
_cell.length_a   1.000
_cell.length_b   1.000
_cell.length_c   1.000
_cell.angle_alpha   90.00
_cell.angle_beta   90.00
_cell.angle_gamma   90.00
#
_symmetry.space_group_name_H-M   'P 1'
#
loop_
_entity.id
_entity.type
_entity.pdbx_description
1 polymer ?
#
loop_
_entity_poly.entity_id
_entity_poly.type
_entity_poly.pdbx_seq_one_letter_code
_entity_poly.pdbx_strand_id
1 'polypeptide(L)'
;MQTFKLTPKPRSDYRLEVKEIKKRCTLEKHGYRHNKIVYGFCEKLPDLTELQSLGLNIEEIDFDKAQMNLMNGLIGRGRAKSKIDHIKYEREENGTENEAEEADVEQKLADLNNSIQAAKEALGITGVLKVLKF
;
A
#
# COMPACT_ATOMS: atom_id res chain seq x y z
N MET A 1 -2.43 -14.25 -7.96
CA MET A 1 -2.54 -13.30 -6.83
C MET A 1 -4.00 -13.24 -6.45
N GLN A 2 -4.32 -13.62 -5.22
CA GLN A 2 -5.67 -13.47 -4.67
C GLN A 2 -5.78 -12.13 -3.96
N THR A 3 -6.95 -11.50 -4.09
CA THR A 3 -7.23 -10.19 -3.51
C THR A 3 -8.35 -10.35 -2.50
N PHE A 4 -8.27 -9.65 -1.38
CA PHE A 4 -9.33 -9.64 -0.40
C PHE A 4 -9.60 -8.23 0.09
N LYS A 5 -10.82 -8.02 0.57
CA LYS A 5 -11.13 -6.88 1.43
C LYS A 5 -11.47 -7.38 2.84
N LEU A 6 -10.88 -6.72 3.82
CA LEU A 6 -11.21 -6.86 5.24
C LEU A 6 -11.93 -5.57 5.64
N THR A 7 -13.15 -5.72 6.14
CA THR A 7 -13.96 -4.60 6.65
C THR A 7 -13.90 -4.63 8.19
N PRO A 8 -13.07 -3.79 8.83
CA PRO A 8 -12.88 -3.89 10.27
C PRO A 8 -14.17 -3.61 11.04
N LYS A 9 -14.38 -4.32 12.14
CA LYS A 9 -15.55 -4.09 12.99
C LYS A 9 -15.57 -2.66 13.55
N PRO A 10 -16.75 -2.07 13.79
CA PRO A 10 -16.85 -0.78 14.48
C PRO A 10 -16.08 -0.82 15.80
N ARG A 11 -15.18 0.16 16.01
CA ARG A 11 -14.30 0.28 17.21
C ARG A 11 -13.20 -0.79 17.36
N SER A 12 -13.03 -1.69 16.39
CA SER A 12 -11.92 -2.65 16.39
C SER A 12 -10.60 -2.02 15.96
N ASP A 13 -9.50 -2.47 16.57
CA ASP A 13 -8.17 -2.20 16.04
C ASP A 13 -7.90 -3.15 14.86
N TYR A 14 -8.13 -2.64 13.65
CA TYR A 14 -7.86 -3.35 12.41
C TYR A 14 -6.43 -3.90 12.31
N ARG A 15 -5.46 -3.34 13.04
CA ARG A 15 -4.07 -3.84 13.06
C ARG A 15 -3.99 -5.24 13.64
N LEU A 16 -4.81 -5.56 14.65
CA LEU A 16 -4.89 -6.88 15.25
C LEU A 16 -5.51 -7.88 14.28
N GLU A 17 -6.59 -7.49 13.60
CA GLU A 17 -7.26 -8.29 12.58
C GLU A 17 -6.30 -8.63 11.41
N VAL A 18 -5.56 -7.63 10.91
CA VAL A 18 -4.57 -7.87 9.86
C VAL A 18 -3.39 -8.72 10.35
N LYS A 19 -2.94 -8.53 11.60
CA LYS A 19 -1.88 -9.38 12.19
C LYS A 19 -2.29 -10.85 12.22
N GLU A 20 -3.57 -11.14 12.44
CA GLU A 20 -4.08 -12.52 12.44
C GLU A 20 -4.12 -13.10 11.02
N ILE A 21 -4.56 -12.32 10.02
CA ILE A 21 -4.49 -12.72 8.60
C ILE A 21 -3.02 -12.97 8.22
N LYS A 22 -2.07 -12.12 8.65
CA LYS A 22 -0.63 -12.26 8.33
C LYS A 22 -0.02 -13.57 8.83
N LYS A 23 -0.42 -14.07 10.00
CA LYS A 23 0.10 -15.35 10.50
C LYS A 23 -0.30 -16.52 9.60
N ARG A 24 -1.42 -16.37 8.87
CA ARG A 24 -2.03 -17.41 8.03
C ARG A 24 -1.82 -17.14 6.52
N CYS A 25 -1.30 -15.96 6.17
CA CYS A 25 -1.13 -15.46 4.79
C CYS A 25 0.21 -14.77 4.61
N THR A 26 0.88 -14.98 3.48
CA THR A 26 2.06 -14.22 3.05
C THR A 26 1.67 -12.81 2.51
N LEU A 27 1.20 -11.92 3.38
CA LEU A 27 0.66 -10.58 3.01
C LEU A 27 1.70 -9.47 2.78
N GLU A 28 2.97 -9.69 3.15
CA GLU A 28 3.82 -8.65 3.75
C GLU A 28 4.20 -7.43 2.89
N LYS A 29 3.88 -7.38 1.59
CA LYS A 29 4.30 -6.26 0.72
C LYS A 29 3.17 -5.48 0.06
N HIS A 30 1.95 -5.98 0.03
CA HIS A 30 0.91 -5.47 -0.87
C HIS A 30 -0.41 -5.29 -0.12
N GLY A 31 -0.67 -4.08 0.36
CA GLY A 31 -1.97 -3.73 0.94
C GLY A 31 -2.11 -2.27 1.32
N TYR A 32 -3.32 -1.75 1.20
CA TYR A 32 -3.66 -0.38 1.55
C TYR A 32 -5.02 -0.32 2.24
N ARG A 33 -5.27 0.80 2.91
CA ARG A 33 -6.54 1.10 3.58
C ARG A 33 -7.25 2.25 2.88
N HIS A 34 -8.52 2.05 2.57
CA HIS A 34 -9.42 3.06 2.02
C HIS A 34 -10.77 3.00 2.76
N ASN A 35 -11.29 4.13 3.22
CA ASN A 35 -12.59 4.21 3.92
C ASN A 35 -12.79 3.15 5.02
N LYS A 36 -11.76 2.98 5.85
CA LYS A 36 -11.65 1.96 6.91
C LYS A 36 -11.49 0.51 6.42
N ILE A 37 -11.83 0.19 5.17
CA ILE A 37 -11.63 -1.11 4.54
C ILE A 37 -10.15 -1.32 4.22
N VAL A 38 -9.65 -2.51 4.52
CA VAL A 38 -8.30 -2.95 4.20
C VAL A 38 -8.38 -3.80 2.94
N TYR A 39 -7.60 -3.42 1.93
CA TYR A 39 -7.40 -4.19 0.71
C TYR A 39 -6.04 -4.86 0.79
N GLY A 40 -5.99 -6.18 0.64
CA GLY A 40 -4.75 -6.94 0.71
C GLY A 40 -4.63 -7.92 -0.45
N PHE A 41 -3.39 -8.27 -0.74
CA PHE A 41 -3.04 -9.23 -1.79
C PHE A 41 -2.20 -10.36 -1.20
N CYS A 42 -2.49 -11.59 -1.61
CA CYS A 42 -1.77 -12.79 -1.19
C CYS A 42 -1.53 -13.71 -2.38
N GLU A 43 -0.47 -14.52 -2.35
CA GLU A 43 -0.27 -15.59 -3.34
C GLU A 43 -1.32 -16.69 -3.19
N LYS A 44 -1.62 -17.05 -1.94
CA LYS A 44 -2.62 -18.04 -1.56
C LYS A 44 -3.38 -17.59 -0.30
N LEU A 45 -4.67 -17.33 -0.44
CA LEU A 45 -5.59 -17.07 0.65
C LEU A 45 -5.92 -18.42 1.33
N PRO A 46 -5.83 -18.52 2.68
CA PRO A 46 -6.34 -19.65 3.43
C PRO A 46 -7.87 -19.67 3.39
N ASP A 47 -8.48 -20.71 3.94
CA ASP A 47 -9.93 -20.87 3.97
C ASP A 47 -10.61 -19.65 4.60
N LEU A 48 -11.43 -18.96 3.80
CA LEU A 48 -12.22 -17.82 4.23
C LEU A 48 -13.14 -18.18 5.40
N THR A 49 -13.67 -19.40 5.42
CA THR A 49 -14.56 -19.89 6.47
C THR A 49 -13.85 -19.91 7.82
N GLU A 50 -12.60 -20.37 7.84
CA GLU A 50 -11.77 -20.34 9.05
C GLU A 50 -11.50 -18.89 9.49
N LEU A 51 -11.14 -18.00 8.56
CA LEU A 51 -10.88 -16.60 8.90
C LEU A 51 -12.14 -15.89 9.43
N GLN A 52 -13.30 -16.17 8.84
CA GLN A 52 -14.59 -15.64 9.28
C GLN A 52 -14.99 -16.20 10.65
N SER A 53 -14.66 -17.46 10.95
CA SER A 53 -14.89 -18.06 12.27
C SER A 53 -14.14 -17.37 13.40
N LEU A 54 -13.00 -16.72 13.10
CA LEU A 54 -12.26 -15.85 14.04
C LEU A 54 -12.95 -14.48 14.24
N GLY A 55 -14.09 -14.28 13.60
CA GLY A 55 -14.83 -13.03 13.61
C GLY A 55 -14.24 -11.95 12.70
N LEU A 56 -13.42 -12.31 11.72
CA LEU A 56 -12.93 -11.38 10.70
C LEU A 56 -13.99 -11.19 9.61
N ASN A 57 -14.33 -9.96 9.28
CA ASN A 57 -15.20 -9.67 8.16
C ASN A 57 -14.36 -9.55 6.88
N ILE A 58 -13.93 -10.71 6.38
CA ILE A 58 -13.08 -10.85 5.20
C ILE A 58 -13.84 -11.54 4.06
N GLU A 59 -13.58 -11.06 2.84
CA GLU A 59 -14.13 -11.61 1.61
C GLU A 59 -13.07 -11.54 0.50
N GLU A 60 -12.99 -12.60 -0.30
CA GLU A 60 -12.22 -12.59 -1.54
C GLU A 60 -12.93 -11.72 -2.57
N ILE A 61 -12.15 -10.96 -3.32
CA ILE A 61 -12.63 -10.10 -4.39
C ILE A 61 -11.82 -10.37 -5.66
N ASP A 62 -12.42 -10.08 -6.80
CA ASP A 62 -11.74 -10.20 -8.08
C ASP A 62 -10.48 -9.31 -8.12
N PHE A 63 -9.42 -9.87 -8.71
CA PHE A 63 -8.18 -9.12 -8.91
C PHE A 63 -8.40 -8.03 -9.95
N ASP A 64 -8.11 -6.79 -9.56
CA ASP A 64 -8.08 -5.64 -10.45
C ASP A 64 -6.65 -5.09 -10.57
N LYS A 65 -6.16 -5.02 -11.81
CA LYS A 65 -4.83 -4.48 -12.15
C LYS A 65 -4.66 -3.04 -11.65
N ALA A 66 -5.72 -2.24 -11.63
CA ALA A 66 -5.68 -0.88 -11.08
C ALA A 66 -5.34 -0.87 -9.59
N GLN A 67 -5.80 -1.86 -8.81
CA GLN A 67 -5.42 -1.96 -7.39
C GLN A 67 -3.94 -2.29 -7.21
N MET A 68 -3.39 -3.15 -8.07
CA MET A 68 -1.95 -3.47 -8.05
C MET A 68 -1.10 -2.27 -8.45
N ASN A 69 -1.51 -1.54 -9.50
CA ASN A 69 -0.86 -0.31 -9.95
C ASN A 69 -0.86 0.74 -8.84
N LEU A 70 -2.00 0.92 -8.17
CA LEU A 70 -2.13 1.81 -7.03
C LEU A 70 -1.16 1.43 -5.91
N MET A 71 -1.11 0.15 -5.53
CA MET A 71 -0.21 -0.31 -4.49
C MET A 71 1.28 -0.09 -4.85
N ASN A 72 1.67 -0.45 -6.07
CA ASN A 72 3.04 -0.27 -6.55
C ASN A 72 3.43 1.21 -6.60
N GLY A 73 2.53 2.07 -7.08
CA GLY A 73 2.72 3.52 -7.08
C GLY A 73 2.92 4.06 -5.66
N LEU A 74 2.09 3.64 -4.71
CA LEU A 74 2.19 4.08 -3.31
C LEU A 74 3.52 3.66 -2.66
N ILE A 75 4.00 2.43 -2.91
CA ILE A 75 5.32 1.96 -2.44
C ILE A 75 6.44 2.76 -3.09
N GLY A 76 6.39 2.90 -4.41
CA GLY A 76 7.37 3.65 -5.19
C GLY A 76 7.49 5.10 -4.70
N ARG A 77 6.36 5.76 -4.44
CA ARG A 77 6.30 7.11 -3.90
C ARG A 77 6.99 7.21 -2.54
N GLY A 78 6.78 6.22 -1.67
CA GLY A 78 7.46 6.16 -0.36
C GLY A 78 8.98 6.05 -0.50
N ARG A 79 9.46 5.21 -1.42
CA ARG A 79 10.89 5.04 -1.69
C ARG A 79 11.52 6.29 -2.31
N ALA A 80 10.86 6.91 -3.27
CA ALA A 80 11.34 8.13 -3.93
C ALA A 80 11.50 9.27 -2.91
N LYS A 81 10.52 9.47 -2.02
CA LYS A 81 10.63 10.44 -0.92
C LYS A 81 11.83 10.17 -0.01
N SER A 82 11.99 8.92 0.44
CA SER A 82 13.12 8.54 1.29
C SER A 82 14.47 8.76 0.61
N LYS A 83 14.55 8.59 -0.72
CA LYS A 83 15.78 8.83 -1.47
C LYS A 83 16.07 10.32 -1.63
N ILE A 84 15.06 11.16 -1.85
CA ILE A 84 15.20 12.63 -1.83
C ILE A 84 15.73 13.09 -0.46
N ASP A 85 15.15 12.58 0.63
CA ASP A 85 15.59 12.92 2.00
C ASP A 85 17.08 12.53 2.22
N HIS A 86 17.51 11.37 1.71
CA HIS A 86 18.90 10.93 1.78
C HIS A 86 19.85 11.81 0.97
N ILE A 87 19.46 12.16 -0.27
CA ILE A 87 20.24 13.03 -1.15
C ILE A 87 20.45 14.40 -0.51
N LYS A 88 19.40 14.97 0.10
CA LYS A 88 19.45 16.24 0.84
C LYS A 88 20.38 16.16 2.04
N TYR A 89 20.25 15.10 2.84
CA TYR A 89 21.14 14.86 3.97
C TYR A 89 22.61 14.76 3.54
N GLU A 90 22.92 14.01 2.47
CA GLU A 90 24.29 13.92 1.96
C GLU A 90 24.84 15.25 1.46
N ARG A 91 24.00 16.10 0.84
CA ARG A 91 24.42 17.44 0.42
C ARG A 91 24.72 18.33 1.62
N GLU A 92 23.84 18.33 2.63
CA GLU A 92 23.96 19.17 3.82
C GLU A 92 25.14 18.76 4.71
N GLU A 93 25.35 17.45 4.92
CA GLU A 93 26.36 16.93 5.84
C GLU A 93 27.72 16.67 5.19
N ASN A 94 27.74 16.23 3.92
CA ASN A 94 28.96 15.81 3.24
C ASN A 94 29.38 16.75 2.09
N GLY A 95 28.58 17.77 1.76
CA GLY A 95 28.86 18.70 0.66
C GLY A 95 28.77 18.05 -0.73
N THR A 96 28.05 16.92 -0.86
CA THR A 96 27.93 16.20 -2.13
C THR A 96 27.14 17.00 -3.17
N GLU A 97 27.70 17.18 -4.37
CA GLU A 97 27.00 17.75 -5.53
C GLU A 97 26.18 16.66 -6.25
N ASN A 98 24.90 16.53 -5.90
CA ASN A 98 23.99 15.48 -6.38
C ASN A 98 22.67 16.04 -6.95
N GLU A 99 22.69 17.26 -7.48
CA GLU A 99 21.50 17.98 -8.00
C GLU A 99 20.81 17.24 -9.16
N ALA A 100 21.59 16.66 -10.07
CA ALA A 100 21.03 15.88 -11.18
C ALA A 100 20.32 14.61 -10.70
N GLU A 101 20.84 13.96 -9.66
CA GLU A 101 20.20 12.79 -9.04
C GLU A 101 18.92 13.21 -8.30
N GLU A 102 18.94 14.33 -7.59
CA GLU A 102 17.73 14.89 -6.95
C GLU A 102 16.63 15.13 -7.98
N ALA A 103 16.96 15.80 -9.09
CA ALA A 103 16.00 16.12 -10.14
C ALA A 103 15.38 14.87 -10.78
N ASP A 104 16.17 13.81 -11.02
CA ASP A 104 15.66 12.54 -11.55
C ASP A 104 14.67 11.87 -10.57
N VAL A 105 15.01 11.85 -9.27
CA VAL A 105 14.13 11.26 -8.25
C VAL A 105 12.86 12.11 -8.05
N GLU A 106 12.95 13.43 -8.14
CA GLU A 106 11.78 14.33 -8.11
C GLU A 106 10.86 14.13 -9.32
N GLN A 107 11.42 14.01 -10.53
CA GLN A 107 10.64 13.70 -11.73
C GLN A 107 9.92 12.35 -11.57
N LYS A 108 10.64 11.33 -11.11
CA LYS A 108 10.06 10.01 -10.82
C LYS A 108 8.95 10.08 -9.77
N LEU A 109 9.10 10.93 -8.75
CA LEU A 109 8.08 11.16 -7.74
C LEU A 109 6.81 11.79 -8.37
N ALA A 110 6.96 12.72 -9.30
CA ALA A 110 5.85 13.32 -10.04
C ALA A 110 5.11 12.27 -10.89
N ASP A 111 5.84 11.45 -11.64
CA ASP A 111 5.26 10.38 -12.46
C ASP A 111 4.49 9.36 -11.61
N LEU A 112 5.05 8.98 -10.45
CA LEU A 112 4.38 8.11 -9.49
C LEU A 112 3.10 8.73 -8.94
N ASN A 113 3.07 10.03 -8.67
CA ASN A 113 1.85 10.72 -8.23
C ASN A 113 0.77 10.71 -9.31
N ASN A 114 1.13 10.93 -10.58
CA ASN A 114 0.21 10.87 -11.71
C ASN A 114 -0.36 9.46 -11.87
N SER A 115 0.49 8.43 -11.80
CA SER A 115 0.07 7.03 -11.87
C SER A 115 -0.87 6.63 -10.72
N ILE A 116 -0.58 7.07 -9.49
CA ILE A 116 -1.46 6.85 -8.32
C ILE A 116 -2.82 7.51 -8.56
N GLN A 117 -2.83 8.73 -9.10
CA GLN A 117 -4.07 9.46 -9.34
C GLN A 117 -4.93 8.76 -10.39
N ALA A 118 -4.35 8.36 -11.52
CA ALA A 118 -5.06 7.60 -12.55
C ALA A 118 -5.61 6.27 -12.00
N ALA A 119 -4.84 5.56 -11.16
CA ALA A 119 -5.30 4.32 -10.54
C ALA A 119 -6.45 4.55 -9.54
N LYS A 120 -6.45 5.66 -8.80
CA LYS A 120 -7.58 6.04 -7.94
C LYS A 120 -8.84 6.32 -8.75
N GLU A 121 -8.71 7.06 -9.85
CA GLU A 121 -9.83 7.40 -10.73
C GLU A 121 -10.45 6.13 -11.34
N ALA A 122 -9.62 5.20 -11.83
CA ALA A 122 -10.08 3.91 -12.33
C ALA A 122 -10.84 3.08 -11.27
N LEU A 123 -10.45 3.21 -10.00
CA LEU A 123 -11.07 2.50 -8.87
C LEU A 123 -12.22 3.28 -8.21
N GLY A 124 -12.55 4.49 -8.69
CA GLY A 124 -13.55 5.35 -8.07
C GLY A 124 -13.18 5.84 -6.65
N ILE A 125 -11.89 5.88 -6.33
CA ILE A 125 -11.38 6.25 -4.99
C ILE A 125 -11.23 7.77 -4.90
N THR A 126 -12.13 8.42 -4.16
CA THR A 126 -12.12 9.88 -3.96
C THR A 126 -11.48 10.31 -2.63
N GLY A 127 -10.91 9.38 -1.85
CA GLY A 127 -10.43 9.62 -0.49
C GLY A 127 -8.91 9.45 -0.27
N VAL A 128 -8.50 9.66 0.98
CA VAL A 128 -7.12 9.43 1.42
C VAL A 128 -6.86 7.94 1.54
N LEU A 129 -5.78 7.48 0.90
CA LEU A 129 -5.26 6.14 1.02
C LEU A 129 -4.15 6.10 2.06
N LYS A 130 -4.18 5.08 2.92
CA LYS A 130 -3.08 4.80 3.83
C LYS A 130 -2.46 3.48 3.43
N VAL A 131 -1.20 3.52 3.00
CA VAL A 131 -0.39 2.30 2.87
C VAL A 131 -0.37 1.62 4.22
N LEU A 132 -0.55 0.32 4.23
CA LEU A 132 -0.41 -0.43 5.45
C LEU A 132 1.08 -0.53 5.79
N LYS A 133 1.56 0.41 6.59
CA LYS A 133 2.82 0.26 7.31
C LYS A 133 2.56 -0.73 8.43
N PHE A 134 3.13 -1.92 8.31
CA PHE A 134 3.06 -2.96 9.33
C PHE A 134 4.41 -3.11 10.01
#